data_AF-A0A7S2UQC6-F1
#
_entry.id   AF-A0A7S2UQC6-F1
#
_cell.length_a   1.000
_cell.length_b   1.000
_cell.length_c   1.000
_cell.angle_alpha   90.00
_cell.angle_beta   90.00
_cell.angle_gamma   90.00
#
_symmetry.space_group_name_H-M   'P 1'
#
loop_
_entity.id
_entity.type
_entity.pdbx_description
1 polymer ?
#
loop_
_entity_poly.entity_id
_entity_poly.type
_entity_poly.pdbx_seq_one_letter_code
_entity_poly.pdbx_strand_id
1 'polypeptide(L)'
;MKAVFDESGTSFAEEFTDKVRGLHEHFDLNKDGFLNFDELRSLQLMTSGEDMKPEHYEMACRALDCHPSKGLSLDALRLTYAADGTSIDDDYSKVFRKKGKAKKRKKGKAKKSSKTKDTDDDDDEVIYEVGEGGVDITD
;
A
#
# COMPACT_ATOMS: atom_id res chain seq x y z
N MET A 1 35.17 32.70 -17.40
CA MET A 1 35.20 31.49 -16.55
C MET A 1 33.98 30.64 -16.86
N LYS A 2 34.16 29.37 -17.25
CA LYS A 2 33.06 28.39 -17.30
C LYS A 2 32.89 27.84 -15.90
N ALA A 3 31.75 28.08 -15.26
CA ALA A 3 31.32 27.27 -14.13
C ALA A 3 30.76 25.97 -14.73
N VAL A 4 31.60 24.94 -14.78
CA VAL A 4 31.12 23.56 -14.91
C VAL A 4 30.83 23.13 -13.49
N PHE A 5 29.58 23.26 -13.05
CA PHE A 5 29.12 22.60 -11.84
C PHE A 5 28.93 21.13 -12.20
N ASP A 6 30.01 20.38 -11.99
CA ASP A 6 30.09 18.93 -12.11
C ASP A 6 29.55 18.30 -10.81
N GLU A 7 28.75 17.25 -10.99
CA GLU A 7 28.30 16.28 -9.99
C GLU A 7 27.52 16.81 -8.78
N SER A 8 26.22 17.09 -9.03
CA SER A 8 25.19 17.17 -7.99
C SER A 8 25.14 15.86 -7.20
N GLY A 9 25.79 15.83 -6.04
CA GLY A 9 25.46 14.93 -4.96
C GLY A 9 24.06 15.25 -4.46
N THR A 10 23.04 14.75 -5.16
CA THR A 10 21.66 14.77 -4.67
C THR A 10 21.61 13.96 -3.39
N SER A 11 21.20 14.61 -2.29
CA SER A 11 21.08 13.89 -1.02
C SER A 11 20.03 12.80 -1.13
N PHE A 12 20.14 11.75 -0.31
CA PHE A 12 19.12 10.69 -0.24
C PHE A 12 17.71 11.25 -0.03
N ALA A 13 17.58 12.37 0.69
CA ALA A 13 16.31 13.06 0.92
C ALA A 13 15.74 13.70 -0.36
N GLU A 14 16.59 14.25 -1.23
CA GLU A 14 16.16 14.80 -2.53
C GLU A 14 15.72 13.69 -3.48
N GLU A 15 16.47 12.59 -3.57
CA GLU A 15 16.05 11.42 -4.35
C GLU A 15 14.74 10.83 -3.85
N PHE A 16 14.56 10.71 -2.54
CA PHE A 16 13.31 10.27 -1.92
C PHE A 16 12.15 11.19 -2.35
N THR A 17 12.35 12.50 -2.20
CA THR A 17 11.38 13.55 -2.54
C THR A 17 10.99 13.51 -4.02
N ASP A 18 11.96 13.30 -4.91
CA ASP A 18 11.76 13.19 -6.35
C ASP A 18 11.03 11.90 -6.74
N LYS A 19 11.37 10.77 -6.12
CA LYS A 19 10.69 9.49 -6.37
C LYS A 19 9.24 9.52 -5.92
N VAL A 20 8.97 10.03 -4.70
CA VAL A 20 7.59 10.18 -4.20
C VAL A 20 6.81 11.14 -5.09
N ARG A 21 7.41 12.26 -5.51
CA ARG A 21 6.78 13.20 -6.46
C ARG A 21 6.46 12.52 -7.78
N GLY A 22 7.40 11.76 -8.34
CA GLY A 22 7.17 11.02 -9.58
C GLY A 22 6.02 10.04 -9.47
N LEU A 23 5.95 9.25 -8.38
CA LEU A 23 4.82 8.36 -8.14
C LEU A 23 3.50 9.13 -8.03
N HIS A 24 3.46 10.18 -7.22
CA HIS A 24 2.26 10.99 -7.04
C HIS A 24 1.76 11.53 -8.38
N GLU A 25 2.62 12.20 -9.16
CA GLU A 25 2.27 12.75 -10.48
C GLU A 25 1.85 11.68 -11.50
N HIS A 26 2.29 10.43 -11.31
CA HIS A 26 1.91 9.33 -12.20
C HIS A 26 0.49 8.82 -11.93
N PHE A 27 0.07 8.80 -10.66
CA PHE A 27 -1.25 8.32 -10.26
C PHE A 27 -2.30 9.42 -10.13
N ASP A 28 -1.88 10.68 -9.99
CA ASP A 28 -2.73 11.87 -10.05
C ASP A 28 -3.19 12.11 -11.51
N LEU A 29 -4.29 11.44 -11.88
CA LEU A 29 -4.82 11.44 -13.24
C LEU A 29 -5.57 12.74 -13.55
N ASN A 30 -6.25 13.28 -12.53
CA ASN A 30 -7.00 14.53 -12.65
C ASN A 30 -6.10 15.78 -12.51
N LYS A 31 -4.85 15.61 -12.04
CA LYS A 31 -3.84 16.66 -11.83
C LYS A 31 -4.30 17.74 -10.88
N ASP A 32 -5.08 17.37 -9.87
CA ASP A 32 -5.53 18.30 -8.84
C ASP A 32 -4.52 18.44 -7.69
N GLY A 33 -3.44 17.65 -7.69
CA GLY A 33 -2.41 17.65 -6.66
C GLY A 33 -2.76 16.78 -5.45
N PHE A 34 -3.81 15.96 -5.54
CA PHE A 34 -4.26 15.03 -4.52
C PHE A 34 -4.52 13.64 -5.13
N LEU A 35 -4.42 12.60 -4.32
CA LEU A 35 -4.78 11.23 -4.71
C LEU A 35 -6.11 10.87 -4.08
N ASN A 36 -7.17 10.84 -4.90
CA ASN A 36 -8.47 10.37 -4.47
C ASN A 36 -8.46 8.85 -4.20
N PHE A 37 -9.59 8.29 -3.76
CA PHE A 37 -9.69 6.87 -3.42
C PHE A 37 -9.28 5.94 -4.58
N ASP A 38 -9.76 6.19 -5.80
CA ASP A 38 -9.48 5.35 -6.95
C ASP A 38 -8.00 5.43 -7.39
N GLU A 39 -7.40 6.62 -7.30
CA GLU A 39 -5.99 6.85 -7.61
C GLU A 39 -5.06 6.20 -6.59
N LEU A 40 -5.35 6.38 -5.29
CA LEU A 40 -4.57 5.76 -4.23
C LEU A 40 -4.74 4.24 -4.21
N ARG A 41 -5.95 3.73 -4.47
CA ARG A 41 -6.21 2.30 -4.66
C ARG A 41 -5.39 1.72 -5.81
N SER A 42 -5.30 2.45 -6.92
CA SER A 42 -4.49 2.05 -8.07
C SER A 42 -3.00 2.02 -7.73
N LEU A 43 -2.50 2.99 -6.96
CA LEU A 43 -1.14 3.01 -6.45
C LEU A 43 -0.86 1.79 -5.57
N GLN A 44 -1.72 1.51 -4.57
CA GLN A 44 -1.60 0.36 -3.68
C GLN A 44 -1.59 -0.97 -4.44
N LEU A 45 -2.49 -1.10 -5.41
CA LEU A 45 -2.59 -2.31 -6.22
C LEU A 45 -1.35 -2.53 -7.09
N MET A 46 -0.72 -1.46 -7.58
CA MET A 46 0.48 -1.57 -8.42
C MET A 46 1.75 -1.84 -7.62
N THR A 47 1.84 -1.31 -6.40
CA THR A 47 3.01 -1.39 -5.53
C THR A 47 2.99 -2.64 -4.65
N SER A 48 1.90 -2.83 -3.91
CA SER A 48 1.69 -3.91 -2.94
C SER A 48 0.99 -5.12 -3.56
N GLY A 49 0.28 -4.95 -4.69
CA GLY A 49 -0.51 -6.03 -5.29
C GLY A 49 -1.83 -6.30 -4.57
N GLU A 50 -2.16 -5.47 -3.58
CA GLU A 50 -3.35 -5.60 -2.73
C GLU A 50 -4.35 -4.47 -3.03
N ASP A 51 -5.63 -4.82 -3.01
CA ASP A 51 -6.70 -3.87 -3.23
C ASP A 51 -6.99 -3.07 -1.96
N MET A 52 -7.01 -1.74 -2.06
CA MET A 52 -7.37 -0.88 -0.93
C MET A 52 -8.89 -0.82 -0.76
N LYS A 53 -9.37 -1.20 0.43
CA LYS A 53 -10.79 -1.02 0.80
C LYS A 53 -11.08 0.44 1.20
N PRO A 54 -12.33 0.92 1.03
CA PRO A 54 -12.73 2.26 1.46
C PRO A 54 -12.43 2.55 2.94
N GLU A 55 -12.63 1.56 3.80
CA GLU A 55 -12.36 1.66 5.24
C GLU A 55 -10.88 1.97 5.53
N HIS A 56 -9.96 1.33 4.79
CA HIS A 56 -8.53 1.57 4.92
C HIS A 56 -8.14 2.96 4.42
N TYR A 57 -8.79 3.42 3.36
CA TYR A 57 -8.61 4.77 2.85
C TYR A 57 -9.05 5.84 3.85
N GLU A 58 -10.21 5.66 4.49
CA GLU A 58 -10.67 6.58 5.54
C GLU A 58 -9.72 6.60 6.74
N MET A 59 -9.20 5.44 7.15
CA MET A 59 -8.21 5.37 8.23
C MET A 59 -6.92 6.10 7.87
N ALA A 60 -6.41 5.91 6.65
CA ALA A 60 -5.24 6.64 6.15
C ALA A 60 -5.51 8.16 6.13
N CYS A 61 -6.69 8.57 5.68
CA CYS A 61 -7.07 9.98 5.68
C CYS A 61 -7.11 10.59 7.08
N ARG A 62 -7.66 9.86 8.06
CA ARG A 62 -7.67 10.30 9.47
C ARG A 62 -6.26 10.36 10.07
N ALA A 63 -5.39 9.41 9.73
CA ALA A 63 -4.02 9.38 10.24
C ALA A 63 -3.14 10.52 9.69
N LEU A 64 -3.41 10.95 8.46
CA LEU A 64 -2.63 11.97 7.75
C LEU A 64 -3.31 13.35 7.71
N ASP A 65 -4.39 13.52 8.49
CA ASP A 65 -5.19 14.74 8.58
C ASP A 65 -5.67 15.29 7.22
N CYS A 66 -6.06 14.39 6.31
CA CYS A 66 -6.59 14.78 5.00
C CYS A 66 -8.08 14.48 4.87
N HIS A 67 -8.75 15.19 3.96
CA HIS A 67 -10.17 14.99 3.70
C HIS A 67 -10.38 13.87 2.68
N PRO A 68 -11.19 12.84 2.97
CA PRO A 68 -11.42 11.71 2.06
C PRO A 68 -12.09 12.13 0.74
N SER A 69 -12.80 13.26 0.71
CA SER A 69 -13.41 13.82 -0.50
C SER A 69 -12.40 14.51 -1.43
N LYS A 70 -11.21 14.84 -0.93
CA LYS A 70 -10.16 15.55 -1.67
C LYS A 70 -8.99 14.63 -1.96
N GLY A 71 -8.59 13.86 -0.97
CA GLY A 71 -7.57 12.83 -1.08
C GLY A 71 -6.22 13.21 -0.51
N LEU A 72 -5.24 12.35 -0.78
CA LEU A 72 -3.92 12.39 -0.18
C LEU A 72 -3.05 13.39 -0.93
N SER A 73 -2.47 14.37 -0.23
CA SER A 73 -1.51 15.28 -0.85
C SER A 73 -0.14 14.60 -1.03
N LEU A 74 0.71 15.20 -1.87
CA LEU A 74 2.10 14.79 -2.01
C LEU A 74 2.85 14.72 -0.66
N ASP A 75 2.60 15.67 0.23
CA ASP A 75 3.25 15.70 1.55
C ASP A 75 2.77 14.56 2.46
N ALA A 76 1.47 14.29 2.45
CA ALA A 76 0.89 13.15 3.15
C ALA A 76 1.43 11.81 2.60
N LEU A 77 1.59 11.68 1.28
CA LEU A 77 2.19 10.47 0.68
C LEU A 77 3.65 10.27 1.12
N ARG A 78 4.43 11.37 1.23
CA ARG A 78 5.80 11.31 1.76
C ARG A 78 5.83 10.83 3.21
N LEU A 79 4.92 11.35 4.03
CA LEU A 79 4.78 10.93 5.43
C LEU A 79 4.43 9.44 5.53
N THR A 80 3.55 8.93 4.67
CA THR A 80 3.23 7.50 4.62
C THR A 80 4.47 6.65 4.37
N TYR A 81 5.28 6.98 3.36
CA TYR A 81 6.51 6.24 3.07
C TYR A 81 7.55 6.37 4.20
N ALA A 82 7.61 7.53 4.87
CA ALA A 82 8.50 7.72 6.01
C ALA A 82 8.04 6.94 7.26
N ALA A 83 6.73 6.76 7.46
CA ALA A 83 6.14 6.14 8.65
C ALA A 83 6.00 4.61 8.52
N ASP A 84 5.54 4.12 7.36
CA ASP A 84 5.26 2.68 7.14
C ASP A 84 6.54 1.87 6.92
N GLY A 85 7.67 2.55 6.66
CA GLY A 85 8.97 1.91 6.39
C GLY A 85 9.00 1.18 5.05
N THR A 86 8.06 1.47 4.15
CA THR A 86 8.00 0.89 2.81
C THR A 86 9.12 1.45 1.93
N SER A 87 9.69 0.58 1.09
CA SER A 87 10.79 0.96 0.19
C SER A 87 10.24 1.75 -0.99
N ILE A 88 10.39 3.07 -0.95
CA ILE A 88 10.05 3.95 -2.07
C ILE A 88 10.77 3.54 -3.38
N ASP A 89 11.99 3.00 -3.27
CA ASP A 89 12.79 2.62 -4.43
C ASP A 89 12.20 1.38 -5.14
N ASP A 90 11.72 0.40 -4.37
CA ASP A 90 11.02 -0.77 -4.90
C ASP A 90 9.74 -0.37 -5.62
N ASP A 91 8.94 0.50 -5.00
CA ASP A 91 7.67 0.93 -5.57
C ASP A 91 7.86 1.80 -6.81
N TYR A 92 8.79 2.75 -6.75
CA TYR A 92 9.19 3.54 -7.91
C TYR A 92 9.67 2.63 -9.04
N SER A 93 10.50 1.64 -8.74
CA SER A 93 10.96 0.65 -9.73
C SER A 93 9.82 -0.19 -10.30
N LYS A 94 8.83 -0.62 -9.51
CA LYS A 94 7.68 -1.39 -10.01
C LYS A 94 6.83 -0.58 -10.98
N VAL A 95 6.58 0.68 -10.66
CA VAL A 95 5.72 1.59 -11.44
C VAL A 95 6.42 2.07 -12.70
N PHE A 96 7.66 2.55 -12.58
CA PHE A 96 8.43 3.10 -13.69
C PHE A 96 9.31 2.09 -14.41
N ARG A 97 9.15 0.79 -14.12
CA ARG A 97 9.96 -0.28 -14.68
C ARG A 97 10.09 -0.10 -16.19
N LYS A 98 11.27 0.34 -16.65
CA LYS A 98 11.59 0.46 -18.07
C LYS A 98 11.19 -0.86 -18.71
N LYS A 99 10.42 -0.82 -19.80
CA LYS A 99 10.06 -1.99 -20.62
C LYS A 99 11.36 -2.69 -21.07
N GLY A 100 11.85 -3.58 -20.23
CA GLY A 100 13.17 -4.16 -20.28
C GLY A 100 13.10 -5.48 -19.54
N LYS A 101 12.66 -6.50 -20.27
CA LYS A 101 12.61 -7.93 -19.91
C LYS A 101 11.35 -8.35 -19.14
N ALA A 102 10.37 -8.77 -19.94
CA ALA A 102 9.32 -9.69 -19.55
C ALA A 102 9.93 -10.95 -18.92
N LYS A 103 9.96 -11.03 -17.59
CA LYS A 103 10.03 -12.33 -16.92
C LYS A 103 8.65 -12.97 -17.03
N LYS A 104 8.46 -13.78 -18.07
CA LYS A 104 7.37 -14.75 -18.19
C LYS A 104 7.40 -15.66 -16.94
N ARG A 105 6.61 -15.36 -15.92
CA ARG A 105 6.20 -16.39 -14.95
C ARG A 105 5.09 -17.18 -15.61
N LYS A 106 5.45 -18.39 -16.06
CA LYS A 106 4.52 -19.41 -16.55
C LYS A 106 3.51 -19.71 -15.42
N LYS A 107 2.29 -19.15 -15.48
CA LYS A 107 1.11 -19.79 -14.85
C LYS A 107 0.70 -20.94 -15.77
N GLY A 108 1.35 -22.07 -15.60
CA GLY A 108 0.96 -23.31 -16.25
C GLY A 108 -0.09 -24.04 -15.41
N LYS A 109 -1.32 -24.10 -15.96
CA LYS A 109 -2.24 -25.25 -16.03
C LYS A 109 -2.72 -25.86 -14.70
N ALA A 110 -3.97 -26.29 -14.52
CA ALA A 110 -5.17 -26.49 -15.35
C ALA A 110 -6.36 -26.63 -14.37
N LYS A 111 -7.55 -26.12 -14.71
CA LYS A 111 -8.78 -26.90 -15.06
C LYS A 111 -9.06 -28.08 -14.09
N LYS A 112 -10.26 -28.31 -13.57
CA LYS A 112 -11.57 -28.31 -14.24
C LYS A 112 -12.65 -28.73 -13.22
N SER A 113 -13.86 -28.18 -13.39
CA SER A 113 -15.19 -28.82 -13.28
C SER A 113 -15.71 -29.45 -11.98
N SER A 114 -17.04 -29.29 -11.84
CA SER A 114 -18.05 -30.15 -11.20
C SER A 114 -18.04 -30.21 -9.67
N LYS A 115 -19.14 -30.40 -8.93
CA LYS A 115 -20.61 -30.41 -9.11
C LYS A 115 -21.12 -30.93 -7.74
N THR A 116 -22.26 -30.41 -7.25
CA THR A 116 -23.13 -30.96 -6.15
C THR A 116 -22.55 -30.99 -4.73
N LYS A 117 -23.24 -30.43 -3.71
CA LYS A 117 -24.27 -31.05 -2.81
C LYS A 117 -23.58 -32.06 -1.86
N ASP A 118 -23.67 -32.02 -0.54
CA ASP A 118 -24.77 -31.84 0.39
C ASP A 118 -24.25 -31.28 1.75
N THR A 119 -25.21 -30.99 2.63
CA THR A 119 -25.14 -30.72 4.08
C THR A 119 -24.30 -31.70 4.91
N ASP A 120 -23.81 -31.22 6.06
CA ASP A 120 -23.71 -31.85 7.41
C ASP A 120 -22.64 -31.02 8.17
N ASP A 121 -23.03 -30.15 9.12
CA ASP A 121 -23.13 -30.42 10.56
C ASP A 121 -21.78 -30.82 11.17
N ASP A 122 -21.03 -29.83 11.68
CA ASP A 122 -20.10 -30.02 12.80
C ASP A 122 -19.83 -28.65 13.45
N ASP A 123 -20.45 -28.52 14.62
CA ASP A 123 -20.30 -27.47 15.62
C ASP A 123 -18.98 -27.73 16.35
N ASP A 124 -17.93 -26.96 16.05
CA ASP A 124 -16.73 -26.92 16.88
C ASP A 124 -16.65 -25.55 17.57
N GLU A 125 -17.33 -25.52 18.70
CA GLU A 125 -17.21 -24.56 19.78
C GLU A 125 -15.71 -24.39 20.14
N VAL A 126 -15.12 -23.24 19.78
CA VAL A 126 -13.80 -22.86 20.28
C VAL A 126 -13.98 -22.36 21.71
N ILE A 127 -13.88 -23.30 22.65
CA ILE A 127 -13.82 -23.04 24.08
C ILE A 127 -12.48 -22.35 24.36
N TYR A 128 -12.52 -21.06 24.66
CA TYR A 128 -11.36 -20.35 25.20
C TYR A 128 -11.23 -20.73 26.69
N GLU A 129 -10.23 -21.52 27.03
CA GLU A 129 -9.85 -21.79 28.41
C GLU A 129 -9.43 -20.47 29.10
N VAL A 130 -10.30 -19.96 29.98
CA VAL A 130 -9.94 -18.89 30.92
C VAL A 130 -9.18 -19.55 32.07
N GLY A 131 -7.86 -19.67 31.90
CA GLY A 131 -6.96 -19.79 33.03
C GLY A 131 -6.68 -18.40 33.58
N GLU A 132 -7.12 -18.09 34.79
CA GLU A 132 -6.32 -17.36 35.78
C GLU A 132 -7.03 -17.25 37.14
N GLY A 133 -6.39 -17.85 38.14
CA GLY A 133 -6.18 -17.23 39.46
C GLY A 133 -7.41 -16.84 40.28
N GLY A 134 -7.82 -17.74 41.18
CA GLY A 134 -8.63 -17.36 42.34
C GLY A 134 -7.93 -16.27 43.17
N VAL A 135 -8.69 -15.23 43.48
CA VAL A 135 -8.41 -14.27 44.55
C VAL A 135 -9.58 -14.35 45.51
N ASP A 136 -9.38 -15.09 46.60
CA ASP A 136 -10.28 -15.10 47.75
C ASP A 136 -10.23 -13.74 48.44
N ILE A 137 -11.25 -12.91 48.25
CA ILE A 137 -11.48 -11.75 49.12
C ILE A 137 -12.34 -12.27 50.28
N THR A 138 -11.68 -12.49 51.42
CA THR A 138 -12.34 -12.69 52.71
C THR A 138 -12.68 -11.32 53.29
N ASP A 139 -13.95 -11.12 53.68
CA ASP A 139 -14.47 -9.93 54.37
C ASP A 139 -14.01 -9.86 55.83
#